data_AF-A6IRA6-F1
#
_entry.id   AF-A6IRA6-F1
#
_cell.length_a   1.000
_cell.length_b   1.000
_cell.length_c   1.000
_cell.angle_alpha   90.00
_cell.angle_beta   90.00
_cell.angle_gamma   90.00
#
_symmetry.space_group_name_H-M   'P 1'
#
loop_
_entity.id
_entity.type
_entity.pdbx_description
1 polymer ?
#
loop_
_entity_poly.entity_id
_entity_poly.type
_entity_poly.pdbx_seq_one_letter_code
_entity_poly.pdbx_strand_id
1 'polypeptide(L)'
;MTLLQNILQINSGNLLKIEGKALHSILDEILFKLLSTPSPVIRSTATKLLLVLAESHQEILILLRLSACYKGLRSLLNKQETLTEFSRELRQLVDLLTPKIQQEVEEQKLHKAACLIQAYWKGFQTRKRLKKLPSAVIALQRSFRAKRTKMLLELNRQKEEEDLRLRLQLQKQRAMRLSRESRLSMLEIIHPGQVEKYNREIEEKSALTIQKHWRGYRERKNFRQQRPSLTEYKAAVTLQRAVLKFLAKCRKKKKLFASWHGLQELTDARRVELKQQVDDYVKRHPGSQMSDVASRELHAQAQERLQHYFMGRAIEERAQQHREALMAQISTNIEQLMSMLYICLCFINGITHARDVASKIFRSATNSLYSSP
;
A
#
# COMPACT_ATOMS: atom_id res chain seq x y z
N MET A 1 -15.58 -64.14 -27.98
CA MET A 1 -15.40 -62.69 -28.27
C MET A 1 -14.32 -62.45 -29.32
N THR A 2 -13.09 -62.95 -29.15
CA THR A 2 -11.98 -62.81 -30.13
C THR A 2 -12.27 -63.43 -31.50
N LEU A 3 -12.93 -64.60 -31.55
CA LEU A 3 -13.35 -65.26 -32.79
C LEU A 3 -14.39 -64.44 -33.56
N LEU A 4 -15.37 -63.88 -32.84
CA LEU A 4 -16.38 -62.95 -33.37
C LEU A 4 -15.73 -61.67 -33.91
N GLN A 5 -14.76 -61.11 -33.19
CA GLN A 5 -14.01 -59.92 -33.63
C GLN A 5 -13.28 -60.15 -34.96
N ASN A 6 -12.60 -61.29 -35.09
CA ASN A 6 -11.86 -61.64 -36.31
C ASN A 6 -12.80 -61.91 -37.50
N ILE A 7 -13.94 -62.56 -37.26
CA ILE A 7 -14.96 -62.81 -38.30
C ILE A 7 -15.59 -61.49 -38.78
N LEU A 8 -15.87 -60.57 -37.85
CA LEU A 8 -16.46 -59.26 -38.15
C LEU A 8 -15.50 -58.33 -38.91
N GLN A 9 -14.19 -58.41 -38.64
CA GLN A 9 -13.16 -57.65 -39.38
C GLN A 9 -12.91 -58.19 -40.79
N ILE A 10 -13.04 -59.50 -41.00
CA ILE A 10 -12.73 -60.15 -42.29
C ILE A 10 -13.95 -60.19 -43.24
N ASN A 11 -15.18 -60.24 -42.72
CA ASN A 11 -16.41 -60.47 -43.49
C ASN A 11 -17.53 -59.47 -43.15
N SER A 12 -17.24 -58.17 -43.10
CA SER A 12 -18.21 -57.13 -42.72
C SER A 12 -19.49 -57.13 -43.59
N GLY A 13 -19.42 -57.46 -44.88
CA GLY A 13 -20.59 -57.43 -45.79
C GLY A 13 -21.64 -58.54 -45.60
N ASN A 14 -21.36 -59.62 -44.86
CA ASN A 14 -22.28 -60.77 -44.73
C ASN A 14 -23.18 -60.72 -43.48
N LEU A 15 -23.00 -59.74 -42.57
CA LEU A 15 -23.81 -59.61 -41.35
C LEU A 15 -25.27 -59.23 -41.61
N LEU A 16 -25.53 -58.49 -42.69
CA LEU A 16 -26.88 -58.10 -43.10
C LEU A 16 -27.66 -59.25 -43.77
N LYS A 17 -27.00 -60.36 -44.11
CA LYS A 17 -27.66 -61.60 -44.62
C LYS A 17 -28.15 -62.51 -43.49
N ILE A 18 -27.82 -62.20 -42.24
CA ILE A 18 -28.24 -62.96 -41.06
C ILE A 18 -29.70 -62.60 -40.76
N GLU A 19 -30.52 -63.62 -40.52
CA GLU A 19 -31.94 -63.48 -40.18
C GLU A 19 -32.11 -62.53 -38.96
N GLY A 20 -33.07 -61.61 -39.02
CA GLY A 20 -33.20 -60.53 -38.04
C GLY A 20 -33.25 -60.99 -36.57
N LYS A 21 -33.83 -62.17 -36.29
CA LYS A 21 -33.88 -62.76 -34.95
C LYS A 21 -32.49 -63.18 -34.43
N ALA A 22 -31.63 -63.71 -35.29
CA ALA A 22 -30.27 -64.10 -34.94
C ALA A 22 -29.39 -62.86 -34.70
N LEU A 23 -29.59 -61.78 -35.45
CA LEU A 23 -28.89 -60.52 -35.25
C LEU A 23 -29.22 -59.86 -33.90
N HIS A 24 -30.49 -59.87 -33.48
CA HIS A 24 -30.89 -59.38 -32.15
C HIS A 24 -30.29 -60.25 -31.03
N SER A 25 -30.29 -61.58 -31.17
CA SER A 25 -29.69 -62.47 -30.17
C SER A 25 -28.18 -62.23 -30.00
N ILE A 26 -27.47 -61.93 -31.09
CA ILE A 26 -26.04 -61.58 -31.05
C ILE A 26 -25.84 -60.23 -30.36
N LEU A 27 -26.64 -59.21 -30.70
CA LEU A 27 -26.55 -57.90 -30.06
C LEU A 27 -26.92 -57.96 -28.58
N ASP A 28 -27.96 -58.71 -28.20
CA ASP A 28 -28.40 -58.89 -26.83
C ASP A 28 -27.33 -59.60 -25.98
N GLU A 29 -26.67 -60.63 -26.53
CA GLU A 29 -25.57 -61.31 -25.84
C GLU A 29 -24.37 -60.37 -25.65
N ILE A 30 -24.03 -59.55 -26.65
CA ILE A 30 -22.93 -58.58 -26.53
C ILE A 30 -23.30 -57.47 -25.52
N LEU A 31 -24.54 -56.98 -25.54
CA LEU A 31 -25.05 -55.98 -24.60
C LEU A 31 -25.15 -56.55 -23.17
N PHE A 32 -25.56 -57.79 -23.02
CA PHE A 32 -25.58 -58.50 -21.74
C PHE A 32 -24.15 -58.66 -21.20
N LYS A 33 -23.19 -59.05 -22.04
CA LYS A 33 -21.77 -59.13 -21.65
C LYS A 33 -21.21 -57.75 -21.29
N LEU A 34 -21.68 -56.68 -21.93
CA LEU A 34 -21.26 -55.31 -21.61
C LEU A 34 -21.86 -54.80 -20.29
N LEU A 35 -23.14 -55.08 -20.01
CA LEU A 35 -23.87 -54.52 -18.89
C LEU A 35 -23.75 -55.36 -17.60
N SER A 36 -23.68 -56.69 -17.73
CA SER A 36 -23.78 -57.63 -16.61
C SER A 36 -22.45 -58.26 -16.17
N THR A 37 -21.38 -58.16 -16.97
CA THR A 37 -20.09 -58.80 -16.63
C THR A 37 -19.24 -57.90 -15.71
N PRO A 38 -18.72 -58.40 -14.58
CA PRO A 38 -17.89 -57.59 -13.66
C PRO A 38 -16.46 -57.36 -14.16
N SER A 39 -15.97 -58.15 -15.11
CA SER A 39 -14.62 -58.04 -15.67
C SER A 39 -14.48 -56.84 -16.62
N PRO A 40 -13.56 -55.89 -16.37
CA PRO A 40 -13.38 -54.71 -17.20
C PRO A 40 -12.85 -55.04 -18.61
N VAL A 41 -12.09 -56.13 -18.76
CA VAL A 41 -11.52 -56.57 -20.04
C VAL A 41 -12.62 -57.08 -20.98
N ILE A 42 -13.58 -57.84 -20.43
CA ILE A 42 -14.72 -58.37 -21.20
C ILE A 42 -15.65 -57.23 -21.62
N ARG A 43 -15.90 -56.27 -20.72
CA ARG A 43 -16.69 -55.08 -21.03
C ARG A 43 -16.02 -54.23 -22.10
N SER A 44 -14.73 -53.93 -21.99
CA SER A 44 -13.98 -53.20 -23.02
C SER A 44 -14.03 -53.89 -24.38
N THR A 45 -13.88 -55.22 -24.41
CA THR A 45 -13.96 -56.00 -25.66
C THR A 45 -15.37 -55.96 -26.26
N ALA A 46 -16.42 -56.06 -25.43
CA ALA A 46 -17.80 -55.93 -25.87
C ALA A 46 -18.13 -54.51 -26.39
N THR A 47 -17.61 -53.46 -25.74
CA THR A 47 -17.73 -52.07 -26.21
C THR A 47 -17.07 -51.87 -27.56
N LYS A 48 -15.84 -52.36 -27.73
CA LYS A 48 -15.10 -52.26 -29.01
C LYS A 48 -15.81 -53.00 -30.13
N LEU A 49 -16.38 -54.17 -29.83
CA LEU A 49 -17.17 -54.93 -30.80
C LEU A 49 -18.45 -54.19 -31.22
N LEU A 50 -19.19 -53.63 -30.27
CA LEU A 50 -20.37 -52.82 -30.58
C LEU A 50 -20.02 -51.54 -31.36
N LEU A 51 -18.91 -50.91 -31.02
CA LEU A 51 -18.41 -49.74 -31.73
C LEU A 51 -18.07 -50.07 -33.19
N VAL A 52 -17.29 -51.13 -33.43
CA VAL A 52 -16.95 -51.60 -34.78
C VAL A 52 -18.22 -51.96 -35.58
N LEU A 53 -19.18 -52.65 -34.95
CA LEU A 53 -20.45 -53.01 -35.59
C LEU A 53 -21.33 -51.79 -35.94
N ALA A 54 -21.35 -50.79 -35.05
CA ALA A 54 -22.13 -49.56 -35.26
C ALA A 54 -21.47 -48.60 -36.26
N GLU A 55 -20.14 -48.60 -36.35
CA GLU A 55 -19.37 -47.82 -37.32
C GLU A 55 -19.41 -48.44 -38.72
N SER A 56 -19.42 -49.78 -38.82
CA SER A 56 -19.38 -50.48 -40.10
C SER A 56 -20.75 -50.60 -40.79
N HIS A 57 -21.86 -50.57 -40.03
CA HIS A 57 -23.22 -50.74 -40.57
C HIS A 57 -24.23 -49.72 -40.02
N GLN A 58 -24.79 -48.91 -40.92
CA GLN A 58 -25.74 -47.87 -40.56
C GLN A 58 -27.09 -48.43 -40.08
N GLU A 59 -27.50 -49.61 -40.55
CA GLU A 59 -28.74 -50.30 -40.15
C GLU A 59 -28.68 -50.77 -38.69
N ILE A 60 -27.54 -51.29 -38.25
CA ILE A 60 -27.31 -51.71 -36.85
C ILE A 60 -27.32 -50.47 -35.94
N LEU A 61 -26.72 -49.37 -36.39
CA LEU A 61 -26.74 -48.10 -35.66
C LEU A 61 -28.15 -47.49 -35.59
N ILE A 62 -28.96 -47.58 -36.64
CA ILE A 62 -30.38 -47.19 -36.62
C ILE A 62 -31.18 -48.08 -35.67
N LEU A 63 -30.94 -49.40 -35.70
CA LEU A 63 -31.58 -50.38 -34.82
C LEU A 63 -31.29 -50.07 -33.34
N LEU A 64 -30.02 -49.82 -32.99
CA LEU A 64 -29.60 -49.48 -31.62
C LEU A 64 -30.12 -48.11 -31.16
N ARG A 65 -30.39 -47.17 -32.08
CA ARG A 65 -30.92 -45.83 -31.77
C ARG A 65 -32.44 -45.76 -31.65
N LEU A 66 -33.17 -46.46 -32.52
CA LEU A 66 -34.61 -46.26 -32.73
C LEU A 66 -35.48 -47.47 -32.37
N SER A 67 -34.92 -48.67 -32.18
CA SER A 67 -35.73 -49.83 -31.83
C SER A 67 -36.29 -49.73 -30.42
N ALA A 68 -37.52 -50.24 -30.23
CA ALA A 68 -38.13 -50.33 -28.91
C ALA A 68 -37.36 -51.28 -27.97
N CYS A 69 -36.67 -52.28 -28.54
CA CYS A 69 -35.91 -53.30 -27.82
C CYS A 69 -34.70 -52.73 -27.06
N TYR A 70 -34.09 -51.65 -27.57
CA TYR A 70 -32.91 -51.01 -26.96
C TYR A 70 -33.23 -49.66 -26.31
N LYS A 71 -34.52 -49.39 -26.04
CA LYS A 71 -34.96 -48.15 -25.39
C LYS A 71 -34.35 -48.04 -23.99
N GLY A 72 -33.53 -47.01 -23.77
CA GLY A 72 -32.86 -46.77 -22.49
C GLY A 72 -31.42 -47.33 -22.41
N LEU A 73 -30.92 -48.00 -23.45
CA LEU A 73 -29.53 -48.45 -23.52
C LEU A 73 -28.54 -47.30 -23.27
N ARG A 74 -28.78 -46.13 -23.86
CA ARG A 74 -27.94 -44.94 -23.67
C ARG A 74 -27.86 -44.46 -22.22
N SER A 75 -28.98 -44.43 -21.49
CA SER A 75 -28.96 -43.98 -20.09
C SER A 75 -28.26 -44.98 -19.17
N LEU A 76 -28.31 -46.27 -19.52
CA LEU A 76 -27.54 -47.33 -18.85
C LEU A 76 -26.04 -47.18 -19.13
N LEU A 77 -25.65 -46.90 -20.37
CA LEU A 77 -24.24 -46.67 -20.73
C LEU A 77 -23.68 -45.40 -20.07
N ASN A 78 -24.42 -44.29 -20.03
CA ASN A 78 -23.99 -43.05 -19.35
C ASN A 78 -23.81 -43.22 -17.83
N LYS A 79 -24.63 -44.06 -17.19
CA LYS A 79 -24.47 -44.37 -15.75
C LYS A 79 -23.20 -45.17 -15.45
N GLN A 80 -22.68 -45.90 -16.43
CA GLN A 80 -21.47 -46.70 -16.29
C GLN A 80 -20.18 -45.90 -16.51
N GLU A 81 -20.27 -44.64 -16.94
CA GLU A 81 -19.14 -43.80 -17.33
C GLU A 81 -18.24 -43.35 -16.15
N THR A 82 -18.72 -43.47 -14.91
CA THR A 82 -18.06 -42.85 -13.75
C THR A 82 -16.92 -43.67 -13.13
N LEU A 83 -16.66 -44.92 -13.56
CA LEU A 83 -15.84 -45.87 -12.77
C LEU A 83 -14.85 -46.77 -13.55
N THR A 84 -14.60 -46.61 -14.86
CA THR A 84 -13.88 -47.66 -15.63
C THR A 84 -12.81 -47.20 -16.63
N GLU A 85 -11.72 -47.98 -16.76
CA GLU A 85 -10.51 -47.71 -17.58
C GLU A 85 -10.72 -47.71 -19.11
N PHE A 86 -11.87 -48.19 -19.61
CA PHE A 86 -12.24 -48.19 -21.04
C PHE A 86 -13.29 -47.11 -21.39
N SER A 87 -13.28 -46.03 -20.60
CA SER A 87 -14.21 -44.90 -20.73
C SER A 87 -14.15 -44.20 -22.09
N ARG A 88 -13.02 -44.29 -22.83
CA ARG A 88 -12.87 -43.67 -24.14
C ARG A 88 -13.74 -44.34 -25.21
N GLU A 89 -13.66 -45.67 -25.33
CA GLU A 89 -14.45 -46.43 -26.30
C GLU A 89 -15.95 -46.42 -25.95
N LEU A 90 -16.27 -46.38 -24.65
CA LEU A 90 -17.65 -46.17 -24.20
C LEU A 90 -18.18 -44.80 -24.59
N ARG A 91 -17.40 -43.72 -24.42
CA ARG A 91 -17.79 -42.37 -24.85
C ARG A 91 -18.03 -42.30 -26.34
N GLN A 92 -17.14 -42.86 -27.15
CA GLN A 92 -17.31 -42.90 -28.60
C GLN A 92 -18.59 -43.65 -29.01
N LEU A 93 -18.91 -44.76 -28.35
CA LEU A 93 -20.15 -45.50 -28.59
C LEU A 93 -21.39 -44.68 -28.17
N VAL A 94 -21.34 -43.98 -27.04
CA VAL A 94 -22.42 -43.09 -26.56
C VAL A 94 -22.62 -41.89 -27.49
N ASP A 95 -21.54 -41.29 -27.99
CA ASP A 95 -21.57 -40.18 -28.95
C ASP A 95 -22.17 -40.65 -30.27
N LEU A 96 -21.78 -41.82 -30.77
CA LEU A 96 -22.37 -42.46 -31.95
C LEU A 96 -23.83 -42.86 -31.75
N LEU A 97 -24.27 -43.18 -30.54
CA LEU A 97 -25.68 -43.46 -30.25
C LEU A 97 -26.52 -42.20 -29.99
N THR A 98 -25.87 -41.04 -29.82
CA THR A 98 -26.57 -39.76 -29.61
C THR A 98 -26.96 -39.14 -30.94
N PRO A 99 -28.26 -38.88 -31.20
CA PRO A 99 -28.68 -38.21 -32.42
C PRO A 99 -28.19 -36.75 -32.37
N LYS A 100 -27.56 -36.30 -33.47
CA LYS A 100 -26.98 -34.96 -33.63
C LYS A 100 -27.96 -33.82 -33.28
N ILE A 101 -29.25 -34.02 -33.57
CA ILE A 101 -30.35 -33.10 -33.23
C ILE A 101 -30.49 -32.88 -31.72
N GLN A 102 -30.31 -33.93 -30.88
CA GLN A 102 -30.39 -33.77 -29.42
C GLN A 102 -29.18 -33.01 -28.86
N GLN A 103 -27.99 -33.19 -29.47
CA GLN A 103 -26.79 -32.46 -29.08
C GLN A 103 -26.91 -30.98 -29.41
N GLU A 104 -27.40 -30.64 -30.61
CA GLU A 104 -27.65 -29.25 -31.03
C GLU A 104 -28.70 -28.56 -30.14
N VAL A 105 -29.78 -29.26 -29.75
CA VAL A 105 -30.79 -28.72 -28.83
C VAL A 105 -30.21 -28.45 -27.45
N GLU A 106 -29.35 -29.33 -26.94
CA GLU A 106 -28.73 -29.14 -25.63
C GLU A 106 -27.66 -28.04 -25.65
N GLU A 107 -26.87 -27.96 -26.71
CA GLU A 107 -25.93 -26.85 -26.96
C GLU A 107 -26.66 -25.50 -27.08
N GLN A 108 -27.82 -25.46 -27.73
CA GLN A 108 -28.65 -24.24 -27.78
C GLN A 108 -29.19 -23.85 -26.41
N LYS A 109 -29.57 -24.80 -25.56
CA LYS A 109 -29.99 -24.52 -24.17
C LYS A 109 -28.83 -23.98 -23.35
N LEU A 110 -27.65 -24.61 -23.44
CA LEU A 110 -26.44 -24.16 -22.77
C LEU A 110 -26.03 -22.76 -23.25
N HIS A 111 -26.12 -22.49 -24.55
CA HIS A 111 -25.85 -21.17 -25.12
C HIS A 111 -26.84 -20.12 -24.61
N LYS A 112 -28.15 -20.43 -24.58
CA LYS A 112 -29.16 -19.53 -24.00
C LYS A 112 -28.91 -19.26 -22.52
N ALA A 113 -28.56 -20.27 -21.74
CA ALA A 113 -28.21 -20.12 -20.33
C ALA A 113 -26.95 -19.26 -20.15
N ALA A 114 -25.90 -19.49 -20.94
CA ALA A 114 -24.69 -18.69 -20.94
C ALA A 114 -24.99 -17.21 -21.28
N CYS A 115 -25.80 -16.96 -22.32
CA CYS A 115 -26.23 -15.62 -22.71
C CYS A 115 -27.02 -14.92 -21.58
N LEU A 116 -27.90 -15.64 -20.88
CA LEU A 116 -28.63 -15.10 -19.72
C LEU A 116 -27.68 -14.71 -18.58
N ILE A 117 -26.75 -15.61 -18.22
CA ILE A 117 -25.75 -15.34 -17.17
C ILE A 117 -24.90 -14.13 -17.55
N GLN A 118 -24.44 -14.07 -18.80
CA GLN A 118 -23.65 -12.94 -19.32
C GLN A 118 -24.45 -11.64 -19.31
N ALA A 119 -25.71 -11.65 -19.72
CA ALA A 119 -26.57 -10.47 -19.71
C ALA A 119 -26.80 -9.95 -18.28
N TYR A 120 -27.08 -10.87 -17.34
CA TYR A 120 -27.21 -10.53 -15.92
C TYR A 120 -25.93 -9.94 -15.34
N TRP A 121 -24.78 -10.55 -15.64
CA TRP A 121 -23.48 -10.06 -15.19
C TRP A 121 -23.15 -8.68 -15.75
N LYS A 122 -23.32 -8.47 -17.06
CA LYS A 122 -23.12 -7.16 -17.71
C LYS A 122 -24.05 -6.11 -17.09
N GLY A 123 -25.33 -6.44 -16.88
CA GLY A 123 -26.29 -5.57 -16.22
C GLY A 123 -25.90 -5.24 -14.77
N PHE A 124 -25.45 -6.22 -14.00
CA PHE A 124 -24.94 -6.02 -12.64
C PHE A 124 -23.72 -5.09 -12.62
N GLN A 125 -22.76 -5.29 -13.53
CA GLN A 125 -21.59 -4.42 -13.66
C GLN A 125 -21.99 -2.96 -13.95
N THR A 126 -22.90 -2.74 -14.90
CA THR A 126 -23.40 -1.40 -15.22
C THR A 126 -24.11 -0.76 -14.03
N ARG A 127 -25.03 -1.48 -13.38
CA ARG A 127 -25.74 -0.97 -12.18
C ARG A 127 -24.77 -0.64 -11.04
N LYS A 128 -23.74 -1.47 -10.83
CA LYS A 128 -22.69 -1.22 -9.83
C LYS A 128 -21.89 0.05 -10.15
N ARG A 129 -21.59 0.32 -11.43
CA ARG A 129 -20.92 1.56 -11.87
C ARG A 129 -21.84 2.78 -11.68
N LEU A 130 -23.09 2.69 -12.13
CA LEU A 130 -24.08 3.77 -12.00
C LEU A 130 -24.32 4.14 -10.53
N LYS A 131 -24.40 3.15 -9.62
CA LYS A 131 -24.56 3.39 -8.18
C LYS A 131 -23.39 4.18 -7.58
N LYS A 132 -22.19 4.13 -8.17
CA LYS A 132 -21.02 4.89 -7.71
C LYS A 132 -20.98 6.33 -8.25
N LEU A 133 -21.65 6.62 -9.38
CA LEU A 133 -21.59 7.95 -10.00
C LEU A 133 -22.09 9.08 -9.09
N PRO A 134 -23.23 8.96 -8.37
CA PRO A 134 -23.68 10.02 -7.46
C PRO A 134 -22.65 10.38 -6.39
N SER A 135 -21.94 9.39 -5.85
CA SER A 135 -20.88 9.64 -4.86
C SER A 135 -19.71 10.42 -5.46
N ALA A 136 -19.29 10.09 -6.67
CA ALA A 136 -18.24 10.82 -7.38
C ALA A 136 -18.67 12.27 -7.71
N VAL A 137 -19.91 12.46 -8.16
CA VAL A 137 -20.47 13.80 -8.44
C VAL A 137 -20.57 14.62 -7.16
N ILE A 138 -21.05 14.05 -6.05
CA ILE A 138 -21.11 14.73 -4.76
C ILE A 138 -19.72 15.10 -4.27
N ALA A 139 -18.72 14.22 -4.42
CA ALA A 139 -17.34 14.51 -4.06
C ALA A 139 -16.77 15.69 -4.87
N LEU A 140 -17.03 15.73 -6.18
CA LEU A 140 -16.64 16.83 -7.06
C LEU A 140 -17.36 18.15 -6.69
N GLN A 141 -18.66 18.10 -6.45
CA GLN A 141 -19.43 19.27 -6.04
C GLN A 141 -18.94 19.82 -4.70
N ARG A 142 -18.64 18.95 -3.73
CA ARG A 142 -18.08 19.33 -2.44
C ARG A 142 -16.71 19.98 -2.59
N SER A 143 -15.81 19.39 -3.38
CA SER A 143 -14.47 19.95 -3.59
C SER A 143 -14.53 21.31 -4.30
N PHE A 144 -15.41 21.45 -5.30
CA PHE A 144 -15.64 22.72 -5.99
C PHE A 144 -16.15 23.81 -5.03
N ARG A 145 -17.18 23.51 -4.23
CA ARG A 145 -17.72 24.44 -3.23
C ARG A 145 -16.66 24.84 -2.21
N ALA A 146 -15.91 23.88 -1.66
CA ALA A 146 -14.84 24.16 -0.71
C ALA A 146 -13.75 25.06 -1.30
N LYS A 147 -13.32 24.79 -2.54
CA LYS A 147 -12.34 25.62 -3.26
C LYS A 147 -12.86 27.04 -3.46
N ARG A 148 -14.13 27.20 -3.85
CA ARG A 148 -14.76 28.51 -4.03
C ARG A 148 -14.83 29.29 -2.71
N THR A 149 -15.25 28.65 -1.63
CA THR A 149 -15.29 29.29 -0.30
C THR A 149 -13.90 29.73 0.15
N LYS A 150 -12.89 28.86 -0.01
CA LYS A 150 -11.50 29.19 0.35
C LYS A 150 -10.98 30.41 -0.42
N MET A 151 -11.21 30.44 -1.74
CA MET A 151 -10.80 31.57 -2.59
C MET A 151 -11.48 32.87 -2.15
N LEU A 152 -12.77 32.82 -1.80
CA LEU A 152 -13.50 34.00 -1.32
C LEU A 152 -12.96 34.50 0.03
N LEU A 153 -12.66 33.58 0.96
CA LEU A 153 -12.06 33.92 2.25
C LEU A 153 -10.67 34.53 2.10
N GLU A 154 -9.84 34.00 1.20
CA GLU A 154 -8.52 34.56 0.91
C GLU A 154 -8.62 35.97 0.33
N LEU A 155 -9.55 36.20 -0.59
CA LEU A 155 -9.79 37.53 -1.16
C LEU A 155 -10.29 38.52 -0.11
N ASN A 156 -11.20 38.12 0.77
CA ASN A 156 -11.68 38.97 1.86
C ASN A 156 -10.56 39.30 2.85
N ARG A 157 -9.76 38.30 3.24
CA ARG A 157 -8.59 38.51 4.10
C ARG A 157 -7.60 39.51 3.49
N GLN A 158 -7.35 39.41 2.18
CA GLN A 158 -6.47 40.35 1.48
C GLN A 158 -7.04 41.79 1.53
N LYS A 159 -8.34 41.96 1.27
CA LYS A 159 -8.99 43.27 1.38
C LYS A 159 -8.91 43.83 2.81
N GLU A 160 -9.18 43.00 3.81
CA GLU A 160 -9.07 43.40 5.22
C GLU A 160 -7.64 43.82 5.59
N GLU A 161 -6.63 43.11 5.08
CA GLU A 161 -5.22 43.46 5.28
C GLU A 161 -4.85 44.79 4.60
N GLU A 162 -5.34 45.04 3.39
CA GLU A 162 -5.15 46.30 2.67
C GLU A 162 -5.82 47.47 3.38
N ASP A 163 -7.07 47.29 3.81
CA ASP A 163 -7.83 48.28 4.59
C ASP A 163 -7.11 48.60 5.91
N LEU A 164 -6.61 47.58 6.61
CA LEU A 164 -5.85 47.77 7.84
C LEU A 164 -4.55 48.54 7.57
N ARG A 165 -3.81 48.19 6.50
CA ARG A 165 -2.60 48.92 6.11
C ARG A 165 -2.89 50.39 5.84
N LEU A 166 -3.97 50.68 5.11
CA LEU A 166 -4.39 52.05 4.81
C LEU A 166 -4.76 52.82 6.10
N ARG A 167 -5.55 52.20 7.00
CA ARG A 167 -5.90 52.80 8.30
C ARG A 167 -4.66 53.13 9.13
N LEU A 168 -3.70 52.21 9.21
CA LEU A 168 -2.45 52.43 9.93
C LEU A 168 -1.60 53.53 9.29
N GLN A 169 -1.56 53.62 7.96
CA GLN A 169 -0.87 54.71 7.27
C GLN A 169 -1.50 56.07 7.59
N LEU A 170 -2.83 56.17 7.51
CA LEU A 170 -3.57 57.39 7.86
C LEU A 170 -3.37 57.78 9.32
N GLN A 171 -3.43 56.81 10.24
CA GLN A 171 -3.17 57.06 11.67
C GLN A 171 -1.75 57.60 11.89
N LYS A 172 -0.74 57.01 11.24
CA LYS A 172 0.65 57.50 11.30
C LYS A 172 0.76 58.93 10.75
N GLN A 173 0.10 59.24 9.63
CA GLN A 173 0.09 60.59 9.07
C GLN A 173 -0.57 61.60 10.01
N ARG A 174 -1.72 61.26 10.59
CA ARG A 174 -2.43 62.10 11.58
C ARG A 174 -1.58 62.34 12.82
N ALA A 175 -0.97 61.30 13.38
CA ALA A 175 -0.09 61.42 14.54
C ALA A 175 1.14 62.29 14.24
N MET A 176 1.75 62.13 13.05
CA MET A 176 2.85 62.99 12.61
C MET A 176 2.43 64.45 12.46
N ARG A 177 1.23 64.71 11.92
CA ARG A 177 0.67 66.06 11.80
C ARG A 177 0.46 66.69 13.18
N LEU A 178 -0.25 66.00 14.08
CA LEU A 178 -0.51 66.48 15.44
C LEU A 178 0.79 66.74 16.20
N SER A 179 1.78 65.85 16.10
CA SER A 179 3.08 66.04 16.74
C SER A 179 3.83 67.27 16.20
N ARG A 180 3.71 67.56 14.90
CA ARG A 180 4.28 68.77 14.28
C ARG A 180 3.55 70.03 14.77
N GLU A 181 2.22 70.00 14.79
CA GLU A 181 1.40 71.12 15.29
C GLU A 181 1.71 71.43 16.76
N SER A 182 1.76 70.43 17.64
CA SER A 182 2.16 70.62 19.04
C SER A 182 3.57 71.17 19.20
N ARG A 183 4.52 70.75 18.33
CA ARG A 183 5.88 71.28 18.35
C ARG A 183 5.92 72.75 17.90
N LEU A 184 5.18 73.11 16.85
CA LEU A 184 5.10 74.49 16.37
C LEU A 184 4.52 75.41 17.44
N SER A 185 3.39 75.04 18.04
CA SER A 185 2.78 75.80 19.14
C SER A 185 3.73 75.97 20.33
N MET A 186 4.51 74.94 20.67
CA MET A 186 5.53 75.04 21.70
C MET A 186 6.65 76.03 21.31
N LEU A 187 7.12 76.00 20.07
CA LEU A 187 8.17 76.91 19.58
C LEU A 187 7.70 78.37 19.50
N GLU A 188 6.42 78.62 19.26
CA GLU A 188 5.83 79.98 19.28
C GLU A 188 5.91 80.65 20.66
N ILE A 189 5.98 79.86 21.74
CA ILE A 189 5.91 80.34 23.13
C ILE A 189 7.30 80.40 23.80
N ILE A 190 8.27 79.58 23.37
CA ILE A 190 9.56 79.40 24.06
C ILE A 190 10.66 80.33 23.54
N HIS A 191 11.49 80.86 24.45
CA HIS A 191 12.65 81.70 24.12
C HIS A 191 13.77 80.91 23.38
N PRO A 192 14.42 81.48 22.34
CA PRO A 192 15.41 80.78 21.50
C PRO A 192 16.55 80.06 22.26
N GLY A 193 17.07 80.67 23.33
CA GLY A 193 18.16 80.07 24.13
C GLY A 193 17.76 78.75 24.84
N GLN A 194 16.48 78.55 25.15
CA GLN A 194 15.99 77.30 25.75
C GLN A 194 15.79 76.21 24.68
N VAL A 195 15.43 76.61 23.46
CA VAL A 195 15.29 75.72 22.30
C VAL A 195 16.65 75.12 21.92
N GLU A 196 17.71 75.93 21.90
CA GLU A 196 19.10 75.51 21.62
C GLU A 196 19.57 74.41 22.59
N LYS A 197 19.37 74.63 23.89
CA LYS A 197 19.76 73.66 24.94
C LYS A 197 19.02 72.33 24.78
N TYR A 198 17.71 72.40 24.55
CA TYR A 198 16.87 71.20 24.36
C TYR A 198 17.25 70.42 23.10
N ASN A 199 17.56 71.11 21.99
CA ASN A 199 18.00 70.47 20.75
C ASN A 199 19.30 69.69 20.95
N ARG A 200 20.28 70.29 21.66
CA ARG A 200 21.56 69.62 21.99
C ARG A 200 21.33 68.34 22.80
N GLU A 201 20.46 68.37 23.80
CA GLU A 201 20.11 67.18 24.58
C GLU A 201 19.44 66.08 23.72
N ILE A 202 18.60 66.45 22.76
CA ILE A 202 18.00 65.49 21.82
C ILE A 202 19.06 64.89 20.91
N GLU A 203 19.97 65.69 20.39
CA GLU A 203 21.06 65.24 19.51
C GLU A 203 21.95 64.24 20.22
N GLU A 204 22.37 64.53 21.46
CA GLU A 204 23.14 63.62 22.30
C GLU A 204 22.40 62.30 22.55
N LYS A 205 21.14 62.36 22.99
CA LYS A 205 20.29 61.15 23.20
C LYS A 205 20.13 60.34 21.92
N SER A 206 19.99 61.01 20.79
CA SER A 206 19.88 60.40 19.46
C SER A 206 21.16 59.70 19.04
N ALA A 207 22.31 60.36 19.21
CA ALA A 207 23.62 59.80 18.92
C ALA A 207 23.88 58.55 19.78
N LEU A 208 23.60 58.62 21.08
CA LEU A 208 23.73 57.48 22.00
C LEU A 208 22.85 56.30 21.57
N THR A 209 21.62 56.55 21.12
CA THR A 209 20.69 55.51 20.68
C THR A 209 21.20 54.80 19.42
N ILE A 210 21.68 55.57 18.45
CA ILE A 210 22.26 55.04 17.21
C ILE A 210 23.53 54.24 17.52
N GLN A 211 24.43 54.80 18.32
CA GLN A 211 25.67 54.13 18.72
C GLN A 211 25.38 52.82 19.47
N LYS A 212 24.41 52.82 20.39
CA LYS A 212 23.97 51.60 21.10
C LYS A 212 23.47 50.54 20.12
N HIS A 213 22.62 50.91 19.16
CA HIS A 213 22.11 49.98 18.15
C HIS A 213 23.22 49.45 17.24
N TRP A 214 24.14 50.31 16.82
CA TRP A 214 25.29 49.94 16.01
C TRP A 214 26.22 48.96 16.72
N ARG A 215 26.58 49.23 17.98
CA ARG A 215 27.38 48.30 18.81
C ARG A 215 26.69 46.94 18.89
N GLY A 216 25.38 46.92 19.15
CA GLY A 216 24.61 45.67 19.17
C GLY A 216 24.55 44.95 17.81
N TYR A 217 24.40 45.69 16.71
CA TYR A 217 24.42 45.13 15.36
C TYR A 217 25.78 44.49 15.05
N ARG A 218 26.88 45.18 15.37
CA ARG A 218 28.25 44.70 15.16
C ARG A 218 28.47 43.35 15.84
N GLU A 219 28.13 43.23 17.12
CA GLU A 219 28.30 41.98 17.87
C GLU A 219 27.42 40.85 17.32
N ARG A 220 26.16 41.14 16.95
CA ARG A 220 25.29 40.14 16.31
C ARG A 220 25.84 39.68 14.96
N LYS A 221 26.46 40.56 14.18
CA LYS A 221 27.09 40.22 12.90
C LYS A 221 28.29 39.29 13.12
N ASN A 222 29.18 39.64 14.05
CA ASN A 222 30.34 38.82 14.41
C ASN A 222 29.90 37.43 14.91
N PHE A 223 28.90 37.38 15.80
CA PHE A 223 28.36 36.12 16.29
C PHE A 223 27.73 35.27 15.18
N ARG A 224 26.98 35.88 14.25
CA ARG A 224 26.42 35.16 13.09
C ARG A 224 27.50 34.54 12.22
N GLN A 225 28.64 35.21 12.06
CA GLN A 225 29.80 34.67 11.32
C GLN A 225 30.44 33.48 12.04
N GLN A 226 30.53 33.52 13.38
CA GLN A 226 31.10 32.44 14.19
C GLN A 226 30.11 31.28 14.48
N ARG A 227 28.82 31.51 14.27
CA ARG A 227 27.77 30.53 14.61
C ARG A 227 27.94 29.17 13.91
N PRO A 228 28.24 29.08 12.60
CA PRO A 228 28.41 27.79 11.93
C PRO A 228 29.53 26.96 12.55
N SER A 229 30.72 27.53 12.75
CA SER A 229 31.87 26.82 13.33
C SER A 229 31.60 26.37 14.77
N LEU A 230 30.93 27.19 15.58
CA LEU A 230 30.52 26.80 16.93
C LEU A 230 29.49 25.67 16.92
N THR A 231 28.56 25.67 15.96
CA THR A 231 27.58 24.59 15.78
C THR A 231 28.26 23.29 15.35
N GLU A 232 29.19 23.35 14.39
CA GLU A 232 29.98 22.21 13.93
C GLU A 232 30.84 21.63 15.07
N TYR A 233 31.53 22.48 15.83
CA TYR A 233 32.29 22.05 17.00
C TYR A 233 31.41 21.36 18.05
N LYS A 234 30.25 21.94 18.37
CA LYS A 234 29.29 21.32 19.30
C LYS A 234 28.78 19.97 18.77
N ALA A 235 28.51 19.86 17.48
CA ALA A 235 28.09 18.61 16.86
C ALA A 235 29.21 17.55 16.95
N ALA A 236 30.45 17.92 16.62
CA ALA A 236 31.62 17.05 16.71
C ALA A 236 31.83 16.53 18.14
N VAL A 237 31.80 17.40 19.15
CA VAL A 237 31.91 17.01 20.57
C VAL A 237 30.77 16.08 20.98
N THR A 238 29.56 16.33 20.50
CA THR A 238 28.39 15.47 20.77
C THR A 238 28.58 14.07 20.18
N LEU A 239 29.03 13.98 18.93
CA LEU A 239 29.35 12.72 18.27
C LEU A 239 30.47 11.96 18.98
N GLN A 240 31.58 12.62 19.29
CA GLN A 240 32.70 12.03 20.03
C GLN A 240 32.25 11.46 21.37
N ARG A 241 31.46 12.21 22.15
CA ARG A 241 30.89 11.73 23.42
C ARG A 241 29.98 10.52 23.23
N ALA A 242 29.15 10.50 22.20
CA ALA A 242 28.28 9.37 21.89
C ALA A 242 29.09 8.10 21.56
N VAL A 243 30.13 8.23 20.72
CA VAL A 243 31.03 7.13 20.36
C VAL A 243 31.77 6.60 21.58
N LEU A 244 32.34 7.47 22.41
CA LEU A 244 33.02 7.04 23.65
C LEU A 244 32.08 6.27 24.59
N LYS A 245 30.83 6.73 24.75
CA LYS A 245 29.81 6.01 25.52
C LYS A 245 29.48 4.65 24.92
N PHE A 246 29.33 4.57 23.60
CA PHE A 246 29.09 3.31 22.89
C PHE A 246 30.26 2.33 23.08
N LEU A 247 31.49 2.78 22.88
CA LEU A 247 32.68 1.95 23.08
C LEU A 247 32.81 1.49 24.53
N ALA A 248 32.52 2.34 25.52
CA ALA A 248 32.47 1.94 26.92
C ALA A 248 31.41 0.85 27.18
N LYS A 249 30.23 0.97 26.56
CA LYS A 249 29.18 -0.06 26.63
C LYS A 249 29.63 -1.38 26.00
N CYS A 250 30.29 -1.34 24.84
CA CYS A 250 30.86 -2.52 24.19
C CYS A 250 31.94 -3.18 25.05
N ARG A 251 32.84 -2.39 25.65
CA ARG A 251 33.88 -2.89 26.59
C ARG A 251 33.25 -3.53 27.83
N LYS A 252 32.20 -2.93 28.41
CA LYS A 252 31.46 -3.52 29.54
C LYS A 252 30.81 -4.86 29.17
N LYS A 253 30.14 -4.94 28.01
CA LYS A 253 29.62 -6.21 27.49
C LYS A 253 30.74 -7.23 27.33
N LYS A 254 31.85 -6.86 26.67
CA LYS A 254 33.00 -7.75 26.50
C LYS A 254 33.59 -8.21 27.84
N LYS A 255 33.66 -7.35 28.86
CA LYS A 255 34.10 -7.72 30.22
C LYS A 255 33.13 -8.70 30.89
N LEU A 256 31.82 -8.51 30.75
CA LEU A 256 30.81 -9.47 31.25
C LEU A 256 30.95 -10.84 30.58
N PHE A 257 31.22 -10.86 29.27
CA PHE A 257 31.49 -12.10 28.54
C PHE A 257 32.89 -12.67 28.83
N ALA A 258 33.89 -11.84 29.14
CA ALA A 258 35.23 -12.28 29.51
C ALA A 258 35.31 -12.79 30.95
N SER A 259 34.45 -12.31 31.86
CA SER A 259 34.30 -12.90 33.21
C SER A 259 33.56 -14.25 33.17
N TRP A 260 33.01 -14.63 32.01
CA TRP A 260 32.71 -16.01 31.70
C TRP A 260 34.04 -16.73 31.44
N HIS A 261 34.83 -16.91 32.50
CA HIS A 261 35.76 -18.03 32.55
C HIS A 261 34.88 -19.26 32.37
N GLY A 262 34.99 -19.92 31.21
CA GLY A 262 34.30 -21.19 30.99
C GLY A 262 34.49 -22.04 32.24
N LEU A 263 33.38 -22.60 32.76
CA LEU A 263 33.38 -23.43 33.97
C LEU A 263 34.66 -24.24 34.00
N GLN A 264 35.57 -23.94 34.94
CA GLN A 264 36.91 -24.52 34.99
C GLN A 264 36.88 -26.05 35.15
N GLU A 265 35.70 -26.60 35.46
CA GLU A 265 35.39 -28.02 35.58
C GLU A 265 34.89 -28.67 34.28
N LEU A 266 34.64 -27.93 33.20
CA LEU A 266 34.22 -28.47 31.90
C LEU A 266 35.42 -28.88 31.03
N THR A 267 36.33 -29.67 31.60
CA THR A 267 37.32 -30.44 30.82
C THR A 267 36.58 -31.35 29.85
N ASP A 268 37.13 -31.68 28.68
CA ASP A 268 36.45 -32.54 27.69
C ASP A 268 36.01 -33.89 28.29
N ALA A 269 36.74 -34.41 29.28
CA ALA A 269 36.34 -35.58 30.07
C ALA A 269 35.02 -35.36 30.82
N ARG A 270 34.86 -34.22 31.51
CA ARG A 270 33.62 -33.89 32.24
C ARG A 270 32.46 -33.60 31.28
N ARG A 271 32.74 -33.03 30.11
CA ARG A 271 31.74 -32.86 29.03
C ARG A 271 31.20 -34.21 28.57
N VAL A 272 32.07 -35.20 28.35
CA VAL A 272 31.68 -36.56 27.99
C VAL A 272 30.88 -37.20 29.11
N GLU A 273 31.31 -37.04 30.37
CA GLU A 273 30.62 -37.58 31.54
C GLU A 273 29.21 -36.99 31.73
N LEU A 274 29.07 -35.67 31.60
CA LEU A 274 27.76 -34.98 31.64
C LEU A 274 26.89 -35.39 30.46
N LYS A 275 27.47 -35.55 29.27
CA LYS A 275 26.75 -36.06 28.10
C LYS A 275 26.25 -37.48 28.35
N GLN A 276 27.06 -38.33 28.96
CA GLN A 276 26.67 -39.67 29.37
C GLN A 276 25.52 -39.64 30.39
N GLN A 277 25.59 -38.76 31.39
CA GLN A 277 24.52 -38.58 32.37
C GLN A 277 23.21 -38.11 31.73
N VAL A 278 23.29 -37.20 30.75
CA VAL A 278 22.12 -36.74 29.98
C VAL A 278 21.58 -37.87 29.12
N ASP A 279 22.42 -38.60 28.41
CA ASP A 279 22.02 -39.73 27.57
C ASP A 279 21.38 -40.84 28.40
N ASP A 280 21.92 -41.13 29.59
CA ASP A 280 21.35 -42.10 30.53
C ASP A 280 20.06 -41.60 31.19
N TYR A 281 19.91 -40.29 31.38
CA TYR A 281 18.66 -39.69 31.84
C TYR A 281 17.59 -39.75 30.75
N VAL A 282 17.94 -39.44 29.49
CA VAL A 282 17.05 -39.51 28.32
C VAL A 282 16.63 -40.95 28.04
N LYS A 283 17.53 -41.92 28.20
CA LYS A 283 17.19 -43.36 28.14
C LYS A 283 16.21 -43.77 29.24
N ARG A 284 16.39 -43.25 30.46
CA ARG A 284 15.51 -43.52 31.60
C ARG A 284 14.16 -42.79 31.52
N HIS A 285 14.10 -41.69 30.79
CA HIS A 285 12.90 -40.88 30.58
C HIS A 285 12.69 -40.62 29.09
N PRO A 286 12.25 -41.64 28.32
CA PRO A 286 11.84 -41.42 26.93
C PRO A 286 10.66 -40.45 26.96
N GLY A 287 10.91 -39.20 26.57
CA GLY A 287 9.83 -38.25 26.35
C GLY A 287 8.88 -38.78 25.29
N SER A 288 7.60 -38.43 25.38
CA SER A 288 6.60 -38.76 24.35
C SER A 288 7.17 -38.42 22.98
N GLN A 289 7.44 -39.44 22.16
CA GLN A 289 8.05 -39.28 20.85
C GLN A 289 7.04 -38.55 19.95
N MET A 290 7.18 -37.23 19.89
CA MET A 290 6.59 -36.45 18.81
C MET A 290 7.21 -36.97 17.51
N SER A 291 6.36 -37.41 16.58
CA SER A 291 6.81 -37.87 15.26
C SER A 291 7.74 -36.84 14.62
N ASP A 292 8.79 -37.30 13.95
CA ASP A 292 9.78 -36.47 13.25
C ASP A 292 9.10 -35.48 12.28
N VAL A 293 7.94 -35.88 11.74
CA VAL A 293 7.08 -35.05 10.88
C VAL A 293 6.45 -33.91 11.69
N ALA A 294 5.87 -34.19 12.85
CA ALA A 294 5.23 -33.19 13.71
C ALA A 294 6.24 -32.16 14.26
N SER A 295 7.48 -32.60 14.53
CA SER A 295 8.57 -31.71 14.93
C SER A 295 8.96 -30.73 13.81
N ARG A 296 9.10 -31.23 12.59
CA ARG A 296 9.41 -30.41 11.41
C ARG A 296 8.28 -29.44 11.07
N GLU A 297 7.03 -29.87 11.21
CA GLU A 297 5.86 -29.00 11.01
C GLU A 297 5.80 -27.88 12.05
N LEU A 298 6.03 -28.18 13.34
CA LEU A 298 6.09 -27.16 14.38
C LEU A 298 7.21 -26.14 14.14
N HIS A 299 8.38 -26.61 13.70
CA HIS A 299 9.49 -25.73 13.36
C HIS A 299 9.15 -24.85 12.14
N ALA A 300 8.51 -25.40 11.11
CA ALA A 300 8.07 -24.65 9.95
C ALA A 300 7.03 -23.58 10.33
N GLN A 301 6.03 -23.93 11.15
CA GLN A 301 5.03 -23.00 11.66
C GLN A 301 5.66 -21.88 12.51
N ALA A 302 6.65 -22.21 13.35
CA ALA A 302 7.36 -21.20 14.13
C ALA A 302 8.15 -20.23 13.23
N GLN A 303 8.80 -20.74 12.17
CA GLN A 303 9.50 -19.89 11.21
C GLN A 303 8.55 -19.01 10.38
N GLU A 304 7.40 -19.53 9.96
CA GLU A 304 6.39 -18.77 9.22
C GLU A 304 5.83 -17.61 10.06
N ARG A 305 5.51 -17.87 11.34
CA ARG A 305 5.07 -16.82 12.28
C ARG A 305 6.14 -15.74 12.48
N LEU A 306 7.41 -16.13 12.54
CA LEU A 306 8.52 -15.19 12.66
C LEU A 306 8.66 -14.31 11.40
N GLN A 307 8.52 -14.89 10.21
CA GLN A 307 8.56 -14.15 8.95
C GLN A 307 7.40 -13.15 8.85
N HIS A 308 6.19 -13.56 9.23
CA HIS A 308 5.02 -12.67 9.29
C HIS A 308 5.24 -11.47 10.22
N TYR A 309 5.85 -11.69 11.38
CA TYR A 309 6.22 -10.62 12.31
C TYR A 309 7.21 -9.63 11.68
N PHE A 310 8.25 -10.12 11.00
CA PHE A 310 9.21 -9.24 10.32
C PHE A 310 8.59 -8.43 9.18
N MET A 311 7.66 -9.02 8.42
CA MET A 311 6.93 -8.31 7.36
C MET A 311 6.04 -7.19 7.94
N GLY A 312 5.32 -7.46 9.04
CA GLY A 312 4.49 -6.46 9.72
C GLY A 312 5.32 -5.30 10.29
N ARG A 313 6.46 -5.63 10.92
CA ARG A 313 7.36 -4.64 11.51
C ARG A 313 7.90 -3.63 10.50
N ALA A 314 8.25 -4.07 9.29
CA ALA A 314 8.73 -3.16 8.25
C ALA A 314 7.66 -2.13 7.80
N ILE A 315 6.38 -2.52 7.84
CA ILE A 315 5.26 -1.64 7.51
C ILE A 315 5.02 -0.64 8.66
N GLU A 316 5.08 -1.11 9.91
CA GLU A 316 4.96 -0.27 11.10
C GLU A 316 6.11 0.75 11.19
N GLU A 317 7.35 0.34 10.91
CA GLU A 317 8.52 1.21 10.89
C GLU A 317 8.39 2.30 9.81
N ARG A 318 7.87 1.98 8.62
CA ARG A 318 7.59 3.00 7.57
C ARG A 318 6.48 3.97 7.98
N ALA A 319 5.41 3.48 8.61
CA ALA A 319 4.31 4.33 9.10
C ALA A 319 4.79 5.26 10.23
N GLN A 320 5.67 4.75 11.09
CA GLN A 320 6.31 5.51 12.16
C GLN A 320 7.24 6.59 11.61
N GLN A 321 8.12 6.26 10.66
CA GLN A 321 8.98 7.23 9.96
C GLN A 321 8.15 8.31 9.26
N HIS A 322 7.02 7.94 8.63
CA HIS A 322 6.13 8.91 8.01
C HIS A 322 5.52 9.87 9.03
N ARG A 323 5.05 9.38 10.19
CA ARG A 323 4.57 10.22 11.29
C ARG A 323 5.66 11.16 11.80
N GLU A 324 6.87 10.65 12.03
CA GLU A 324 8.00 11.44 12.51
C GLU A 324 8.39 12.54 11.51
N ALA A 325 8.40 12.24 10.21
CA ALA A 325 8.63 13.23 9.16
C ALA A 325 7.55 14.31 9.14
N LEU A 326 6.27 13.93 9.30
CA LEU A 326 5.15 14.86 9.39
C LEU A 326 5.27 15.78 10.61
N MET A 327 5.63 15.23 11.77
CA MET A 327 5.86 16.00 12.98
C MET A 327 7.04 16.96 12.80
N ALA A 328 8.14 16.52 12.20
CA ALA A 328 9.28 17.39 11.88
C ALA A 328 8.91 18.51 10.91
N GLN A 329 8.06 18.23 9.92
CA GLN A 329 7.54 19.23 8.99
C GLN A 329 6.65 20.26 9.70
N ILE A 330 5.78 19.81 10.61
CA ILE A 330 4.95 20.71 11.43
C ILE A 330 5.84 21.58 12.32
N SER A 331 6.82 21.00 13.00
CA SER A 331 7.76 21.75 13.85
C SER A 331 8.56 22.79 13.05
N THR A 332 9.07 22.43 11.88
CA THR A 332 9.78 23.38 11.00
C THR A 332 8.86 24.48 10.48
N ASN A 333 7.61 24.17 10.12
CA ASN A 333 6.63 25.17 9.74
C ASN A 333 6.32 26.13 10.90
N ILE A 334 6.18 25.62 12.13
CA ILE A 334 6.00 26.46 13.33
C ILE A 334 7.22 27.35 13.55
N GLU A 335 8.44 26.81 13.46
CA GLU A 335 9.67 27.60 13.58
C GLU A 335 9.78 28.67 12.48
N GLN A 336 9.41 28.34 11.24
CA GLN A 336 9.36 29.30 10.14
C GLN A 336 8.31 30.38 10.37
N LEU A 337 7.12 30.04 10.87
CA LEU A 337 6.09 31.01 11.23
C LEU A 337 6.55 31.91 12.38
N MET A 338 7.18 31.35 13.41
CA MET A 338 7.74 32.10 14.53
C MET A 338 8.90 33.00 14.09
N SER A 339 9.76 32.49 13.20
CA SER A 339 10.84 33.25 12.56
C SER A 339 10.28 34.37 11.69
N MET A 340 9.24 34.12 10.90
CA MET A 340 8.56 35.13 10.09
C MET A 340 7.89 36.17 10.97
N LEU A 341 7.28 35.78 12.09
CA LEU A 341 6.76 36.71 13.09
C LEU A 341 7.88 37.58 13.66
N TYR A 342 9.04 36.98 13.98
CA TYR A 342 10.21 37.69 14.48
C TYR A 342 10.82 38.64 13.43
N ILE A 343 10.93 38.20 12.18
CA ILE A 343 11.45 39.01 11.05
C ILE A 343 10.47 40.13 10.76
N CYS A 344 9.16 39.88 10.78
CA CYS A 344 8.14 40.90 10.59
C CYS A 344 8.17 41.91 11.75
N LEU A 345 8.33 41.47 13.00
CA LEU A 345 8.53 42.35 14.16
C LEU A 345 9.83 43.17 14.04
N CYS A 346 10.93 42.55 13.61
CA CYS A 346 12.21 43.22 13.36
C CYS A 346 12.15 44.17 12.16
N PHE A 347 11.37 43.87 11.12
CA PHE A 347 11.20 44.71 9.94
C PHE A 347 10.26 45.88 10.24
N ILE A 348 9.22 45.67 11.04
CA ILE A 348 8.37 46.74 11.57
C ILE A 348 9.22 47.66 12.46
N ASN A 349 10.02 47.10 13.38
CA ASN A 349 10.93 47.86 14.24
C ASN A 349 12.10 48.50 13.45
N GLY A 350 12.51 47.89 12.35
CA GLY A 350 13.56 48.40 11.45
C GLY A 350 13.05 49.53 10.55
N ILE A 351 11.82 49.44 10.04
CA ILE A 351 11.17 50.51 9.28
C ILE A 351 10.86 51.69 10.20
N THR A 352 10.41 51.46 11.44
CA THR A 352 10.23 52.55 12.39
C THR A 352 11.56 53.24 12.69
N HIS A 353 12.64 52.48 12.88
CA HIS A 353 13.97 53.05 13.10
C HIS A 353 14.54 53.77 11.86
N ALA A 354 14.40 53.21 10.66
CA ALA A 354 14.85 53.82 9.41
C ALA A 354 14.06 55.07 9.06
N ARG A 355 12.75 55.10 9.35
CA ARG A 355 11.90 56.30 9.19
C ARG A 355 12.27 57.40 10.17
N ASP A 356 12.72 57.03 11.37
CA ASP A 356 13.19 57.98 12.38
C ASP A 356 14.59 58.54 12.04
N VAL A 357 15.47 57.71 11.48
CA VAL A 357 16.79 58.13 10.95
C VAL A 357 16.63 59.00 9.70
N ALA A 358 15.77 58.63 8.75
CA ALA A 358 15.47 59.45 7.57
C ALA A 358 14.84 60.80 7.95
N SER A 359 13.97 60.83 8.97
CA SER A 359 13.41 62.07 9.53
C SER A 359 14.48 62.97 10.16
N LYS A 360 15.53 62.39 10.77
CA LYS A 360 16.68 63.13 11.32
C LYS A 360 17.62 63.64 10.23
N ILE A 361 17.93 62.81 9.23
CA ILE A 361 18.77 63.22 8.09
C ILE A 361 18.08 64.30 7.27
N PHE A 362 16.78 64.20 7.03
CA PHE A 362 16.02 65.23 6.33
C PHE A 362 16.02 66.56 7.08
N ARG A 363 15.88 66.53 8.43
CA ARG A 363 15.99 67.74 9.25
C ARG A 363 17.41 68.34 9.26
N SER A 364 18.43 67.49 9.27
CA SER A 364 19.83 67.90 9.17
C SER A 364 20.14 68.55 7.81
N ALA A 365 19.63 67.97 6.71
CA ALA A 365 19.79 68.52 5.37
C ALA A 365 19.01 69.84 5.19
N THR A 366 17.79 69.95 5.73
CA THR A 366 17.04 71.21 5.71
C THR A 366 17.72 72.29 6.56
N ASN A 367 18.27 71.94 7.73
CA ASN A 367 18.98 72.93 8.55
C ASN A 367 20.30 73.37 7.90
N SER A 368 20.98 72.49 7.15
CA SER A 368 22.20 72.84 6.40
C SER A 368 21.92 73.77 5.21
N LEU A 369 20.75 73.64 4.56
CA LEU A 369 20.33 74.53 3.46
C LEU A 369 19.91 75.94 3.94
N TYR A 370 19.64 76.11 5.23
CA TYR A 370 19.24 77.40 5.84
C TYR A 370 20.33 78.01 6.74
N SER A 371 21.56 77.47 6.74
CA SER A 371 22.69 77.95 7.56
C SER A 371 24.00 78.12 6.78
N SER A 372 23.93 78.51 5.50
CA SER A 372 25.07 79.13 4.83
C SER A 372 24.81 80.64 4.70
N PRO A 373 25.78 81.50 5.09
CA PRO A 373 25.63 82.96 5.15
C PRO A 373 25.55 83.63 3.78
#